data_AF-A0A7C1U1X9-F1
#
_entry.id   AF-A0A7C1U1X9-F1
#
_cell.length_a   1.000
_cell.length_b   1.000
_cell.length_c   1.000
_cell.angle_alpha   90.00
_cell.angle_beta   90.00
_cell.angle_gamma   90.00
#
_symmetry.space_group_name_H-M   'P 1'
#
loop_
_entity.id
_entity.type
_entity.pdbx_description
1 polymer ?
#
loop_
_entity_poly.entity_id
_entity_poly.type
_entity_poly.pdbx_seq_one_letter_code
_entity_poly.pdbx_strand_id
1 'polypeptide(L)'
;MSDDKISDEDRALFRKAVAGTRRLEQTPSIQPRKRRPPPRPLQRERDEARVLDDMFSEPVDAADLETGEELLFSRTGLQNRVLRRLRRGEFAIEAELDLHGLTRLEARQALSGFL
;
A
#
# COMPACT_ATOMS: atom_id res chain seq x y z
N MET A 1 47.29 -33.87 -6.02
CA MET A 1 46.36 -33.67 -4.90
C MET A 1 47.01 -34.31 -3.68
N SER A 2 47.93 -33.60 -3.04
CA SER A 2 48.73 -34.15 -1.95
C SER A 2 47.88 -34.22 -0.68
N ASP A 3 47.87 -35.40 -0.09
CA ASP A 3 47.21 -35.76 1.16
C ASP A 3 47.88 -34.97 2.30
N ASP A 4 47.26 -33.88 2.74
CA ASP A 4 47.74 -32.99 3.81
C ASP A 4 47.55 -33.66 5.18
N LYS A 5 48.27 -34.76 5.39
CA LYS A 5 48.33 -35.46 6.67
C LYS A 5 49.37 -34.79 7.53
N ILE A 6 48.89 -33.92 8.41
CA ILE A 6 49.70 -33.30 9.48
C ILE A 6 50.39 -34.43 10.27
N SER A 7 51.72 -34.43 10.28
CA SER A 7 52.51 -35.47 10.96
C SER A 7 52.35 -35.38 12.48
N ASP A 8 52.56 -36.49 13.19
CA ASP A 8 52.46 -36.49 14.65
C ASP A 8 53.53 -35.61 15.32
N GLU A 9 54.69 -35.43 14.67
CA GLU A 9 55.73 -34.50 15.09
C GLU A 9 55.25 -33.04 15.01
N ASP A 10 54.63 -32.65 13.89
CA ASP A 10 54.08 -31.31 13.72
C ASP A 10 52.97 -31.00 14.73
N ARG A 11 52.13 -32.01 15.04
CA ARG A 11 51.09 -31.89 16.08
C ARG A 11 51.71 -31.71 17.47
N ALA A 12 52.81 -32.42 17.77
CA ALA A 12 53.51 -32.30 19.04
C ALA A 12 54.20 -30.94 19.19
N LEU A 13 54.83 -30.44 18.13
CA LEU A 13 55.45 -29.11 18.08
C LEU A 13 54.42 -28.01 18.30
N PHE A 14 53.28 -28.08 17.60
CA PHE A 14 52.19 -27.12 17.75
C PHE A 14 51.65 -27.10 19.19
N ARG A 15 51.38 -28.27 19.80
CA ARG A 15 50.88 -28.36 21.18
C ARG A 15 51.83 -27.74 22.20
N LYS A 16 53.15 -27.87 22.01
CA LYS A 16 54.15 -27.20 22.85
C LYS A 16 54.11 -25.69 22.66
N ALA A 17 54.01 -25.22 21.41
CA ALA A 17 53.99 -23.79 21.09
C ALA A 17 52.76 -23.06 21.66
N VAL A 18 51.61 -23.75 21.76
CA VAL A 18 50.36 -23.17 22.29
C VAL A 18 50.10 -23.51 23.76
N ALA A 19 51.07 -24.10 24.46
CA ALA A 19 50.94 -24.45 25.87
C ALA A 19 50.68 -23.20 26.73
N GLY A 20 49.64 -23.24 27.58
CA GLY A 20 49.22 -22.11 28.41
C GLY A 20 48.14 -21.22 27.78
N THR A 21 47.70 -21.51 26.54
CA THR A 21 46.56 -20.81 25.93
C THR A 21 45.22 -21.32 26.50
N ARG A 22 44.28 -20.40 26.71
CA ARG A 22 42.90 -20.74 27.09
C ARG A 22 42.06 -20.91 25.83
N ARG A 23 41.45 -22.08 25.65
CA ARG A 23 40.50 -22.32 24.56
C ARG A 23 39.30 -21.38 24.73
N LEU A 24 38.92 -20.70 23.67
CA LEU A 24 37.68 -19.94 23.62
C LEU A 24 36.52 -20.91 23.40
N GLU A 25 35.51 -20.84 24.26
CA GLU A 25 34.25 -21.56 24.08
C GLU A 25 33.53 -20.98 22.86
N GLN A 26 33.34 -21.81 21.84
CA GLN A 26 32.57 -21.41 20.66
C GLN A 26 31.09 -21.43 21.03
N THR A 27 30.52 -20.28 21.34
CA THR A 27 29.06 -20.15 21.40
C THR A 27 28.52 -20.29 19.98
N PRO A 28 27.55 -21.19 19.71
CA PRO A 28 26.92 -21.23 18.40
C PRO A 28 26.28 -19.88 18.12
N SER A 29 26.73 -19.21 17.06
CA SER A 29 26.15 -17.95 16.60
C SER A 29 24.75 -18.24 16.05
N ILE A 30 23.73 -18.08 16.89
CA ILE A 30 22.34 -18.19 16.47
C ILE A 30 22.01 -16.89 15.72
N GLN A 31 21.89 -16.95 14.40
CA GLN A 31 21.29 -15.84 13.65
C GLN A 31 19.82 -15.75 14.04
N PRO A 32 19.36 -14.65 14.68
CA PRO A 32 17.95 -14.50 15.01
C PRO A 32 17.14 -14.49 13.71
N ARG A 33 16.21 -15.46 13.58
CA ARG A 33 15.28 -15.49 12.45
C ARG A 33 14.42 -14.22 12.52
N LYS A 34 14.68 -13.25 11.65
CA LYS A 34 13.82 -12.07 11.51
C LYS A 34 12.40 -12.52 11.18
N ARG A 35 11.43 -12.09 12.00
CA ARG A 35 10.01 -12.33 11.72
C ARG A 35 9.67 -11.68 10.40
N ARG A 36 9.10 -12.45 9.47
CA ARG A 36 8.62 -11.89 8.20
C ARG A 36 7.48 -10.91 8.51
N PRO A 37 7.41 -9.76 7.81
CA PRO A 37 6.28 -8.85 7.95
C PRO A 37 4.99 -9.59 7.56
N PRO A 38 3.84 -9.20 8.16
CA PRO A 38 2.57 -9.79 7.79
C PRO A 38 2.27 -9.54 6.30
N PRO A 39 1.56 -10.46 5.63
CA PRO A 39 1.13 -10.24 4.25
C PRO A 39 0.21 -9.02 4.19
N ARG A 40 0.52 -8.08 3.30
CA ARG A 40 -0.33 -6.92 2.97
C ARG A 40 -0.88 -7.07 1.56
N PRO A 41 -2.17 -6.81 1.33
CA PRO A 41 -2.79 -6.94 0.01
C PRO A 41 -2.47 -5.74 -0.87
N LEU A 42 -1.20 -5.55 -1.22
CA LEU A 42 -0.72 -4.38 -1.97
C LEU A 42 -1.38 -4.19 -3.34
N GLN A 43 -1.90 -5.25 -3.95
CA GLN A 43 -2.63 -5.14 -5.22
C GLN A 43 -4.00 -4.53 -5.00
N ARG A 44 -4.75 -5.03 -4.02
CA ARG A 44 -6.05 -4.45 -3.61
C ARG A 44 -5.91 -2.98 -3.22
N GLU A 45 -4.91 -2.62 -2.42
CA GLU A 45 -4.65 -1.22 -2.03
C GLU A 45 -4.40 -0.33 -3.27
N ARG A 46 -3.71 -0.85 -4.30
CA ARG A 46 -3.49 -0.12 -5.56
C ARG A 46 -4.76 -0.03 -6.41
N ASP A 47 -5.54 -1.11 -6.45
CA ASP A 47 -6.78 -1.15 -7.21
C ASP A 47 -7.79 -0.15 -6.61
N GLU A 48 -7.94 -0.12 -5.28
CA GLU A 48 -8.78 0.87 -4.57
C GLU A 48 -8.32 2.31 -4.85
N ALA A 49 -7.01 2.58 -4.89
CA ALA A 49 -6.49 3.90 -5.23
C ALA A 49 -6.72 4.30 -6.70
N ARG A 50 -6.74 3.34 -7.63
CA ARG A 50 -6.99 3.59 -9.06
C ARG A 50 -8.44 3.86 -9.39
N VAL A 51 -9.38 3.30 -8.63
CA VAL A 51 -10.83 3.50 -8.88
C VAL A 51 -11.19 4.98 -8.90
N LEU A 52 -10.61 5.79 -8.00
CA LEU A 52 -10.87 7.23 -7.98
C LEU A 52 -10.35 7.90 -9.26
N ASP A 53 -9.12 7.60 -9.68
CA ASP A 53 -8.53 8.18 -10.90
C ASP A 53 -9.32 7.76 -12.16
N ASP A 54 -9.71 6.49 -12.25
CA ASP A 54 -10.51 5.93 -13.32
C ASP A 54 -11.90 6.59 -13.40
N MET A 55 -12.59 6.77 -12.26
CA MET A 55 -13.90 7.44 -12.19
C MET A 55 -13.85 8.86 -12.75
N PHE A 56 -12.74 9.55 -12.60
CA PHE A 56 -12.61 10.89 -13.14
C PHE A 56 -12.11 10.90 -14.59
N SER A 57 -11.49 9.82 -15.08
CA SER A 57 -10.84 9.79 -16.41
C SER A 57 -11.80 9.93 -17.60
N GLU A 58 -13.08 9.63 -17.41
CA GLU A 58 -14.09 9.77 -18.48
C GLU A 58 -14.25 11.25 -18.89
N PRO A 59 -14.09 11.56 -20.19
CA PRO A 59 -14.39 12.89 -20.70
C PRO A 59 -15.90 13.10 -20.64
N VAL A 60 -16.35 13.97 -19.74
CA VAL A 60 -17.72 14.50 -19.77
C VAL A 60 -17.90 15.26 -21.09
N ASP A 61 -18.81 14.79 -21.95
CA ASP A 61 -19.17 15.50 -23.16
C ASP A 61 -19.96 16.76 -22.78
N ALA A 62 -19.58 17.90 -23.33
CA ALA A 62 -20.30 19.15 -23.11
C ALA A 62 -21.73 19.09 -23.71
N ALA A 63 -21.99 18.18 -24.65
CA ALA A 63 -23.32 17.90 -25.16
C ALA A 63 -24.23 17.18 -24.15
N ASP A 64 -23.70 16.42 -23.19
CA ASP A 64 -24.48 15.79 -22.10
C ASP A 64 -24.93 16.82 -21.05
N LEU A 65 -24.34 18.02 -21.07
CA LEU A 65 -24.65 19.15 -20.20
C LEU A 65 -25.70 20.09 -20.83
N GLU A 66 -26.46 19.61 -21.83
CA GLU A 66 -27.46 20.43 -22.51
C GLU A 66 -28.43 21.10 -21.51
N THR A 67 -28.42 22.43 -21.63
CA THR A 67 -28.93 23.47 -20.74
C THR A 67 -30.38 23.24 -20.28
N GLY A 68 -30.56 23.03 -18.97
CA GLY A 68 -31.84 23.23 -18.27
C GLY A 68 -32.40 22.04 -17.52
N GLU A 69 -31.84 20.85 -17.70
CA GLU A 69 -32.29 19.64 -17.01
C GLU A 69 -31.50 19.37 -15.72
N GLU A 70 -32.18 18.85 -14.69
CA GLU A 70 -31.54 18.47 -13.44
C GLU A 70 -30.52 17.34 -13.69
N LEU A 71 -29.27 17.52 -13.26
CA LEU A 71 -28.26 16.46 -13.32
C LEU A 71 -28.70 15.30 -12.42
N LEU A 72 -29.05 14.18 -13.04
CA LEU A 72 -29.58 13.02 -12.32
C LEU A 72 -28.83 11.74 -12.67
N PHE A 73 -28.18 11.17 -11.65
CA PHE A 73 -27.45 9.92 -11.77
C PHE A 73 -27.83 8.96 -10.65
N SER A 74 -27.99 7.68 -10.99
CA SER A 74 -28.17 6.59 -10.02
C SER A 74 -27.48 5.34 -10.51
N ARG A 75 -26.63 4.76 -9.66
CA ARG A 75 -25.99 3.48 -9.95
C ARG A 75 -27.01 2.33 -9.90
N THR A 76 -26.89 1.37 -10.81
CA THR A 76 -27.69 0.15 -10.82
C THR A 76 -27.58 -0.59 -9.49
N GLY A 77 -28.71 -1.07 -8.96
CA GLY A 77 -28.77 -1.78 -7.68
C GLY A 77 -29.07 -0.91 -6.46
N LEU A 78 -29.11 0.43 -6.60
CA LEU A 78 -29.62 1.30 -5.55
C LEU A 78 -31.15 1.24 -5.46
N GLN A 79 -31.69 1.24 -4.23
CA GLN A 79 -33.13 1.25 -4.02
C GLN A 79 -33.70 2.64 -4.32
N ASN A 80 -34.82 2.69 -5.05
CA ASN A 80 -35.57 3.92 -5.33
C ASN A 80 -35.97 4.72 -4.07
N ARG A 81 -36.02 4.08 -2.90
CA ARG A 81 -36.26 4.78 -1.63
C ARG A 81 -35.10 5.72 -1.27
N VAL A 82 -33.85 5.34 -1.55
CA VAL A 82 -32.67 6.16 -1.23
C VAL A 82 -32.72 7.49 -1.95
N LEU A 83 -32.95 7.48 -3.27
CA LEU A 83 -33.07 8.70 -4.09
C LEU A 83 -34.24 9.57 -3.64
N ARG A 84 -35.39 8.96 -3.28
CA ARG A 84 -36.55 9.71 -2.77
C ARG A 84 -36.25 10.43 -1.46
N ARG A 85 -35.50 9.81 -0.55
CA ARG A 85 -35.07 10.42 0.71
C ARG A 85 -34.08 11.56 0.47
N LEU A 86 -33.15 11.39 -0.48
CA LEU A 86 -32.20 12.42 -0.89
C LEU A 86 -32.92 13.66 -1.43
N ARG A 87 -33.85 13.50 -2.37
CA ARG A 87 -34.64 14.61 -2.94
C ARG A 87 -35.50 15.35 -1.91
N ARG A 88 -35.89 14.69 -0.82
CA ARG A 88 -36.68 15.29 0.26
C ARG A 88 -35.84 15.98 1.33
N GLY A 89 -34.50 15.95 1.23
CA GLY A 89 -33.62 16.49 2.26
C GLY A 89 -33.65 15.70 3.57
N GLU A 90 -33.99 14.41 3.52
CA GLU A 90 -34.02 13.54 4.72
C GLU A 90 -32.62 13.08 5.19
N PHE A 91 -31.55 13.57 4.54
CA PHE A 91 -30.16 13.36 4.94
C PHE A 91 -29.60 14.66 5.48
N ALA A 92 -28.92 14.60 6.63
CA ALA A 92 -28.17 15.73 7.14
C ALA A 92 -26.94 15.97 6.25
N ILE A 93 -26.57 17.23 6.05
CA ILE A 93 -25.34 17.61 5.37
C ILE A 93 -24.19 17.40 6.37
N GLU A 94 -23.26 16.51 6.05
CA GLU A 94 -22.07 16.25 6.88
C GLU A 94 -20.85 17.03 6.37
N ALA A 95 -20.80 17.33 5.07
CA ALA A 95 -19.72 18.05 4.43
C ALA A 95 -20.22 18.76 3.16
N GLU A 96 -19.56 19.85 2.80
CA GLU A 96 -19.86 20.67 1.61
C GLU A 96 -18.55 21.00 0.88
N LEU A 97 -18.62 21.08 -0.44
CA LEU A 97 -17.50 21.44 -1.32
C LEU A 97 -17.93 22.54 -2.28
N ASP A 98 -17.27 23.70 -2.20
CA ASP A 98 -17.46 24.79 -3.15
C ASP A 98 -16.44 24.67 -4.30
N LEU A 99 -16.96 24.64 -5.53
CA LEU A 99 -16.16 24.57 -6.76
C LEU A 99 -16.20 25.87 -7.57
N HIS A 100 -16.90 26.91 -7.09
CA HIS A 100 -17.01 28.16 -7.81
C HIS A 100 -15.65 28.86 -7.94
N GLY A 101 -15.39 29.40 -9.13
CA GLY A 101 -14.14 30.12 -9.42
C GLY A 101 -12.92 29.22 -9.68
N LEU A 102 -13.05 27.90 -9.51
CA LEU A 102 -12.00 26.95 -9.86
C LEU A 102 -12.01 26.66 -11.36
N THR A 103 -10.82 26.51 -11.94
CA THR A 103 -10.68 25.90 -13.28
C THR A 103 -11.11 24.44 -13.23
N ARG A 104 -11.42 23.83 -14.39
CA ARG A 104 -11.77 22.40 -14.48
C ARG A 104 -10.74 21.49 -13.81
N LEU A 105 -9.45 21.81 -13.94
CA LEU A 105 -8.37 21.02 -13.34
C LEU A 105 -8.37 21.14 -11.81
N GLU A 106 -8.52 22.36 -11.29
CA GLU A 106 -8.56 22.62 -9.85
C GLU A 106 -9.81 22.01 -9.20
N ALA A 107 -10.98 22.18 -9.83
CA ALA A 107 -12.23 21.60 -9.36
C ALA A 107 -12.16 20.07 -9.28
N ARG A 108 -11.51 19.43 -10.26
CA ARG A 108 -11.26 17.99 -10.26
C ARG A 108 -10.39 17.56 -9.08
N GLN A 109 -9.31 18.29 -8.80
CA GLN A 109 -8.43 17.99 -7.68
C GLN A 109 -9.14 18.19 -6.33
N ALA A 110 -9.91 19.26 -6.20
CA ALA A 110 -10.69 19.54 -5.00
C ALA A 110 -11.75 18.45 -4.75
N LEU A 111 -12.49 18.03 -5.79
CA LEU A 111 -13.47 16.96 -5.71
C LEU A 111 -12.84 15.61 -5.37
N SER A 112 -11.68 15.28 -5.94
CA SER A 112 -10.95 14.05 -5.61
C SER A 112 -10.41 14.03 -4.19
N GLY A 113 -10.14 15.18 -3.57
CA GLY A 113 -9.72 15.26 -2.17
C GLY A 113 -10.90 15.23 -1.19
N PHE A 114 -12.11 15.53 -1.65
CA PHE A 114 -13.33 15.55 -0.85
C PHE A 114 -13.98 14.17 -0.71
N LEU A 115 -13.96 13.36 -1.79
CA LEU A 115 -14.49 11.99 -1.84
C LEU A 115 -13.54 10.97 -1.22
#